data_AF-A0A2W1ETA4-F1
#
_entry.id   AF-A0A2W1ETA4-F1
#
_cell.length_a   1.000
_cell.length_b   1.000
_cell.length_c   1.000
_cell.angle_alpha   90.00
_cell.angle_beta   90.00
_cell.angle_gamma   90.00
#
_symmetry.space_group_name_H-M   'P 1'
#
loop_
_entity.id
_entity.type
_entity.pdbx_description
1 polymer ?
#
loop_
_entity_poly.entity_id
_entity_poly.type
_entity_poly.pdbx_seq_one_letter_code
_entity_poly.pdbx_strand_id
1 'polypeptide(L)'
;MQPLSKADKAETLTLTGRADGLQPRAVEHLHAWGLSSEFTEEGPLLSSTVLFRNGVKLVHDAMPCDSRYRGSHIITQGQIEKIYIRNLRRHDVLVERGVVAEGIHVQKTTEQDMAARPVSVTLRDIQTGTTENVRAKYLVGADGAASATREMMGIPFDGLTTDCYRAIMDCQFKTDFPYILGFWHVVLHQSLKEIGADFQKA
;
A
#
# COMPACT_ATOMS: atom_id res chain seq x y z
N MET A 1 -22.37 -17.08 -11.56
CA MET A 1 -20.93 -16.72 -11.47
C MET A 1 -20.51 -17.08 -10.05
N GLN A 2 -19.44 -17.84 -9.82
CA GLN A 2 -19.01 -18.09 -8.43
C GLN A 2 -18.47 -16.79 -7.83
N PRO A 3 -18.70 -16.55 -6.52
CA PRO A 3 -18.32 -15.31 -5.88
C PRO A 3 -16.80 -15.14 -5.89
N LEU A 4 -16.37 -13.90 -6.06
CA LEU A 4 -15.00 -13.47 -5.83
C LEU A 4 -14.70 -13.62 -4.33
N SER A 5 -13.89 -14.61 -3.94
CA SER A 5 -13.39 -14.71 -2.57
C SER A 5 -12.12 -13.87 -2.42
N LYS A 6 -12.04 -13.13 -1.31
CA LYS A 6 -10.91 -12.26 -0.93
C LYS A 6 -10.55 -12.57 0.50
N ALA A 7 -9.36 -13.11 0.71
CA ALA A 7 -8.84 -13.43 2.03
C ALA A 7 -7.75 -12.43 2.43
N ASP A 8 -7.76 -12.04 3.70
CA ASP A 8 -6.73 -11.21 4.33
C ASP A 8 -6.35 -11.79 5.69
N LYS A 9 -5.04 -11.82 5.98
CA LYS A 9 -4.50 -12.29 7.26
C LYS A 9 -4.90 -11.36 8.41
N ALA A 10 -5.05 -10.07 8.15
CA ALA A 10 -5.37 -9.09 9.18
C ALA A 10 -6.82 -9.22 9.64
N GLU A 11 -7.01 -9.38 10.96
CA GLU A 11 -8.34 -9.50 11.59
C GLU A 11 -9.19 -8.24 11.44
N THR A 12 -8.53 -7.08 11.33
CA THR A 12 -9.19 -5.78 11.27
C THR A 12 -8.64 -4.92 10.16
N LEU A 13 -9.37 -3.84 9.87
CA LEU A 13 -8.92 -2.75 9.01
C LEU A 13 -7.61 -2.14 9.51
N THR A 14 -6.81 -1.59 8.60
CA THR A 14 -5.60 -0.86 8.98
C THR A 14 -5.96 0.34 9.86
N LEU A 15 -5.56 0.27 11.14
CA LEU A 15 -5.73 1.35 12.10
C LEU A 15 -4.67 2.45 11.90
N THR A 16 -3.41 2.03 11.77
CA THR A 16 -2.26 2.89 11.49
C THR A 16 -1.55 2.39 10.23
N GLY A 17 -1.65 3.19 9.18
CA GLY A 17 -1.08 2.89 7.86
C GLY A 17 0.41 3.15 7.79
N ARG A 18 1.01 2.69 6.69
CA ARG A 18 2.39 3.04 6.32
C ARG A 18 2.46 3.94 5.07
N ALA A 19 1.32 4.12 4.40
CA ALA A 19 1.18 4.93 3.20
C ALA A 19 0.13 6.02 3.39
N ASP A 20 0.36 7.16 2.75
CA ASP A 20 -0.49 8.35 2.86
C ASP A 20 -0.61 9.15 1.54
N GLY A 21 0.36 9.03 0.63
CA GLY A 21 0.37 9.77 -0.63
C GLY A 21 -0.45 9.13 -1.74
N LEU A 22 -1.50 9.82 -2.19
CA LEU A 22 -2.27 9.50 -3.38
C LEU A 22 -1.85 10.38 -4.57
N GLN A 23 -1.19 9.76 -5.54
CA GLN A 23 -0.62 10.43 -6.71
C GLN A 23 -1.68 10.74 -7.78
N PRO A 24 -1.47 11.79 -8.61
CA PRO A 24 -2.41 12.20 -9.67
C PRO A 24 -2.90 11.05 -10.56
N ARG A 25 -2.00 10.18 -11.02
CA ARG A 25 -2.36 9.06 -11.90
C ARG A 25 -3.27 8.04 -11.21
N ALA A 26 -3.09 7.83 -9.90
CA ALA A 26 -4.00 6.97 -9.13
C ALA A 26 -5.39 7.61 -9.06
N VAL A 27 -5.49 8.93 -8.91
CA VAL A 27 -6.78 9.66 -8.93
C VAL A 27 -7.48 9.54 -10.28
N GLU A 28 -6.74 9.53 -11.39
CA GLU A 28 -7.32 9.26 -12.72
C GLU A 28 -7.95 7.87 -12.82
N HIS A 29 -7.29 6.85 -12.28
CA HIS A 29 -7.85 5.49 -12.22
C HIS A 29 -9.10 5.44 -11.31
N LEU A 30 -9.03 6.08 -10.15
CA LEU A 30 -10.17 6.20 -9.24
C LEU A 30 -11.34 6.95 -9.88
N HIS A 31 -11.07 7.94 -10.72
CA HIS A 31 -12.10 8.66 -11.47
C HIS A 31 -12.82 7.73 -12.45
N ALA A 32 -12.08 6.89 -13.18
CA ALA A 32 -12.67 5.89 -14.07
C ALA A 32 -13.54 4.87 -13.32
N TRP A 33 -13.28 4.65 -12.03
CA TRP A 33 -14.09 3.79 -11.15
C TRP A 33 -15.22 4.52 -10.41
N GLY A 34 -15.38 5.83 -10.62
CA GLY A 34 -16.39 6.65 -9.93
C GLY A 34 -16.09 6.88 -8.45
N LEU A 35 -14.83 6.74 -8.03
CA LEU A 35 -14.40 6.87 -6.63
C LEU A 35 -13.60 8.13 -6.34
N SER A 36 -13.18 8.89 -7.36
CA SER A 36 -12.24 10.00 -7.17
C SER A 36 -12.68 11.00 -6.10
N SER A 37 -13.95 11.39 -6.02
CA SER A 37 -14.44 12.36 -5.04
C SER A 37 -14.27 11.87 -3.60
N GLU A 38 -14.60 10.61 -3.32
CA GLU A 38 -14.43 10.02 -1.97
C GLU A 38 -12.97 10.03 -1.50
N PHE A 39 -12.00 10.05 -2.43
CA PHE A 39 -10.58 10.13 -2.10
C PHE A 39 -10.06 11.57 -2.05
N THR A 40 -10.49 12.44 -2.97
CA THR A 40 -9.96 13.80 -3.09
C THR A 40 -10.54 14.77 -2.06
N GLU A 41 -11.69 14.45 -1.48
CA GLU A 41 -12.33 15.21 -0.40
C GLU A 41 -11.74 14.87 1.00
N GLU A 42 -10.87 13.88 1.07
CA GLU A 42 -10.17 13.47 2.28
C GLU A 42 -8.78 14.10 2.37
N GLY A 43 -8.47 14.69 3.53
CA GLY A 43 -7.15 15.20 3.87
C GLY A 43 -6.66 16.38 3.02
N PRO A 44 -5.41 16.85 3.24
CA PRO A 44 -4.87 18.00 2.52
C PRO A 44 -4.32 17.64 1.13
N LEU A 45 -4.27 18.64 0.26
CA LEU A 45 -3.61 18.57 -1.05
C LEU A 45 -2.26 19.27 -0.98
N LEU A 46 -1.18 18.55 -1.32
CA LEU A 46 0.15 19.12 -1.46
C LEU A 46 0.41 19.47 -2.92
N SER A 47 0.55 20.76 -3.23
CA SER A 47 0.70 21.27 -4.60
C SER A 47 2.11 21.75 -4.94
N SER A 48 2.98 21.92 -3.94
CA SER A 48 4.32 22.47 -4.10
C SER A 48 5.31 21.76 -3.19
N THR A 49 6.58 21.78 -3.58
CA THR A 49 7.69 21.29 -2.75
C THR A 49 8.63 22.42 -2.38
N VAL A 50 9.25 22.31 -1.20
CA VAL A 50 10.28 23.23 -0.74
C VAL A 50 11.55 22.47 -0.38
N LEU A 51 12.68 22.86 -0.95
CA LEU A 51 13.98 22.26 -0.65
C LEU A 51 14.85 23.24 0.13
N PHE A 52 15.33 22.79 1.28
CA PHE A 52 16.35 23.45 2.07
C PHE A 52 17.64 22.64 2.08
N ARG A 53 18.78 23.32 2.03
CA ARG A 53 20.10 22.73 2.28
C ARG A 53 20.86 23.59 3.27
N ASN A 54 21.28 23.00 4.39
CA ASN A 54 22.05 23.68 5.44
C ASN A 54 21.44 25.03 5.85
N GLY A 55 20.12 25.06 6.06
CA GLY A 55 19.37 26.27 6.43
C GLY A 55 19.02 27.22 5.29
N VAL A 56 19.56 27.01 4.08
CA VAL A 56 19.29 27.86 2.91
C VAL A 56 18.15 27.27 2.08
N LYS A 57 17.11 28.07 1.82
CA LYS A 57 16.04 27.69 0.88
C LYS A 57 16.57 27.72 -0.56
N LEU A 58 16.56 26.57 -1.22
CA LEU A 58 17.07 26.41 -2.59
C LEU A 58 15.94 26.48 -3.63
N VAL A 59 14.83 25.78 -3.37
CA VAL A 59 13.72 25.65 -4.31
C VAL A 59 12.40 25.83 -3.56
N HIS A 60 11.47 26.52 -4.20
CA HIS A 60 10.05 26.50 -3.85
C HIS A 60 9.28 26.56 -5.16
N ASP A 61 8.73 25.43 -5.58
CA ASP A 61 8.05 25.33 -6.87
C ASP A 61 6.85 24.40 -6.81
N ALA A 62 5.93 24.60 -7.76
CA ALA A 62 4.80 23.70 -7.96
C ALA A 62 5.30 22.33 -8.40
N MET A 63 4.59 21.29 -8.01
CA MET A 63 4.88 19.94 -8.49
C MET A 63 4.41 19.82 -9.95
N PRO A 64 5.31 19.62 -10.93
CA PRO A 64 4.93 19.52 -12.33
C PRO A 64 4.04 18.29 -12.53
N CYS A 65 2.93 18.46 -13.24
CA CYS A 65 1.97 17.39 -13.48
C CYS A 65 1.07 17.75 -14.67
N ASP A 66 0.97 16.83 -15.63
CA ASP A 66 0.08 16.95 -16.79
C ASP A 66 -1.36 16.48 -16.51
N SER A 67 -1.57 15.87 -15.34
CA SER A 67 -2.91 15.45 -14.91
C SER A 67 -3.77 16.65 -14.55
N ARG A 68 -5.09 16.52 -14.75
CA ARG A 68 -6.08 17.45 -14.15
C ARG A 68 -6.10 17.38 -12.63
N TYR A 69 -5.69 16.26 -12.03
CA TYR A 69 -5.64 16.05 -10.58
C TYR A 69 -4.26 16.46 -10.05
N ARG A 70 -3.91 17.75 -10.18
CA ARG A 70 -2.57 18.25 -9.83
C ARG A 70 -2.32 18.21 -8.33
N GLY A 71 -1.09 17.88 -7.95
CA GLY A 71 -0.67 17.74 -6.56
C GLY A 71 -0.85 16.31 -6.02
N SER A 72 -0.40 16.08 -4.80
CA SER A 72 -0.56 14.80 -4.10
C SER A 72 -1.59 14.95 -2.99
N HIS A 73 -2.65 14.16 -3.01
CA HIS A 73 -3.59 14.08 -1.89
C HIS A 73 -2.94 13.28 -0.76
N ILE A 74 -3.06 13.77 0.47
CA ILE A 74 -2.56 13.07 1.66
C ILE A 74 -3.75 12.49 2.40
N ILE A 75 -3.89 11.18 2.35
CA ILE A 75 -5.00 10.42 2.90
C ILE A 75 -4.44 9.16 3.56
N THR A 76 -4.78 8.90 4.81
CA THR A 76 -4.21 7.75 5.51
C THR A 76 -4.63 6.43 4.85
N GLN A 77 -3.73 5.44 4.83
CA GLN A 77 -4.02 4.12 4.27
C GLN A 77 -5.34 3.51 4.82
N GLY A 78 -5.62 3.71 6.11
CA GLY A 78 -6.86 3.23 6.72
C GLY A 78 -8.11 3.88 6.14
N GLN A 79 -8.06 5.15 5.73
CA GLN A 79 -9.18 5.80 5.04
C GLN A 79 -9.34 5.29 3.60
N ILE A 80 -8.23 5.13 2.88
CA ILE A 80 -8.22 4.50 1.55
C ILE A 80 -8.91 3.12 1.60
N GLU A 81 -8.52 2.27 2.56
CA GLU A 81 -9.10 0.93 2.73
C GLU A 81 -10.59 0.97 3.05
N LYS A 82 -11.05 1.91 3.89
CA LYS A 82 -12.47 2.08 4.20
C LYS A 82 -13.28 2.44 2.96
N ILE A 83 -12.77 3.33 2.10
CA ILE A 83 -13.43 3.69 0.84
C ILE A 83 -13.54 2.47 -0.06
N TYR A 84 -12.45 1.71 -0.24
CA TYR A 84 -12.47 0.48 -1.03
C TYR A 84 -13.44 -0.57 -0.47
N ILE A 85 -13.45 -0.82 0.84
CA ILE A 85 -14.37 -1.80 1.44
C ILE A 85 -15.82 -1.36 1.30
N ARG A 86 -16.11 -0.06 1.43
CA ARG A 86 -17.45 0.47 1.16
C ARG A 86 -17.84 0.23 -0.29
N ASN A 87 -16.94 0.47 -1.24
CA ASN A 87 -17.18 0.19 -2.66
C ASN A 87 -17.40 -1.31 -2.93
N LEU A 88 -16.62 -2.20 -2.31
CA LEU A 88 -16.80 -3.65 -2.43
C LEU A 88 -18.16 -4.10 -1.89
N ARG A 89 -18.59 -3.56 -0.76
CA ARG A 89 -19.93 -3.82 -0.20
C ARG A 89 -21.06 -3.34 -1.11
N ARG A 90 -20.90 -2.21 -1.81
CA ARG A 90 -21.87 -1.74 -2.83
C ARG A 90 -21.99 -2.72 -4.01
N HIS A 91 -21.04 -3.64 -4.18
CA HIS A 91 -21.02 -4.67 -5.22
C HIS A 91 -21.15 -6.10 -4.63
N ASP A 92 -21.69 -6.23 -3.42
CA ASP A 92 -21.92 -7.51 -2.75
C ASP A 92 -20.65 -8.38 -2.57
N VAL A 93 -19.47 -7.74 -2.47
CA VAL A 93 -18.20 -8.40 -2.19
C VAL A 93 -17.76 -8.12 -0.75
N LEU A 94 -17.45 -9.19 -0.02
CA LEU A 94 -16.89 -9.13 1.32
C LEU A 94 -15.43 -9.58 1.31
N VAL A 95 -14.67 -9.08 2.28
CA VAL A 95 -13.31 -9.53 2.55
C VAL A 95 -13.37 -10.46 3.77
N GLU A 96 -12.97 -11.70 3.57
CA GLU A 96 -12.75 -12.69 4.61
C GLU A 96 -11.44 -12.33 5.33
N ARG A 97 -11.49 -12.21 6.66
CA ARG A 97 -10.39 -11.72 7.49
C ARG A 97 -9.92 -12.80 8.45
N GLY A 98 -8.66 -12.71 8.86
CA GLY A 98 -8.06 -13.73 9.72
C GLY A 98 -7.83 -15.04 8.98
N VAL A 99 -7.66 -14.98 7.65
CA VAL A 99 -7.47 -16.16 6.80
C VAL A 99 -6.13 -16.07 6.08
N VAL A 100 -5.39 -17.18 6.05
CA VAL A 100 -4.11 -17.31 5.34
C VAL A 100 -4.17 -18.42 4.31
N ALA A 101 -3.47 -18.23 3.18
CA ALA A 101 -3.22 -19.31 2.25
C ALA A 101 -1.98 -20.10 2.69
N GLU A 102 -2.11 -21.42 2.80
CA GLU A 102 -1.02 -22.33 3.22
C GLU A 102 -0.62 -23.33 2.15
N GLY A 103 -1.41 -23.44 1.08
CA GLY A 103 -1.10 -24.28 -0.06
C GLY A 103 -1.68 -23.71 -1.33
N ILE A 104 -0.90 -23.70 -2.40
CA ILE A 104 -1.35 -23.35 -3.74
C ILE A 104 -0.92 -24.47 -4.67
N HIS A 105 -1.88 -25.01 -5.43
CA HIS A 105 -1.64 -26.00 -6.46
C HIS A 105 -2.28 -25.54 -7.77
N VAL A 106 -1.50 -25.49 -8.83
CA VAL A 106 -1.97 -25.13 -10.17
C VAL A 106 -1.81 -26.34 -11.09
N GLN A 107 -2.94 -26.87 -11.56
CA GLN A 107 -2.95 -27.96 -12.52
C GLN A 107 -2.55 -27.43 -13.91
N LYS A 108 -1.75 -28.19 -14.65
CA LYS A 108 -1.48 -27.89 -16.07
C LYS A 108 -2.80 -27.98 -16.84
N THR A 109 -3.11 -26.96 -17.60
CA THR A 109 -4.36 -26.84 -18.37
C THR A 109 -4.12 -27.01 -19.86
N THR A 110 -5.06 -27.67 -20.51
CA THR A 110 -5.33 -27.54 -21.95
C THR A 110 -6.41 -26.46 -22.17
N GLU A 111 -6.63 -26.01 -23.41
CA GLU A 111 -7.67 -25.00 -23.73
C GLU A 111 -9.09 -25.40 -23.26
N GLN A 112 -9.35 -26.70 -23.08
CA GLN A 112 -10.63 -27.23 -22.60
C GLN A 112 -10.79 -27.14 -21.06
N ASP A 113 -9.71 -26.89 -20.31
CA ASP A 113 -9.67 -27.00 -18.84
C ASP A 113 -9.97 -25.70 -18.08
N MET A 114 -10.23 -24.59 -18.77
CA MET A 114 -10.61 -23.32 -18.10
C MET A 114 -11.98 -23.39 -17.41
N ALA A 115 -12.82 -24.37 -17.77
CA ALA A 115 -14.02 -24.72 -17.02
C ALA A 115 -13.71 -25.49 -15.72
N ALA A 116 -12.57 -26.18 -15.64
CA ALA A 116 -12.22 -27.10 -14.56
C ALA A 116 -11.69 -26.43 -13.28
N ARG A 117 -11.37 -25.12 -13.33
CA ARG A 117 -10.81 -24.34 -12.21
C ARG A 117 -9.48 -24.95 -11.74
N PRO A 118 -8.39 -24.71 -12.49
CA PRO A 118 -7.13 -25.40 -12.29
C PRO A 118 -6.37 -24.98 -11.04
N VAL A 119 -6.75 -23.87 -10.41
CA VAL A 119 -6.10 -23.38 -9.19
C VAL A 119 -6.85 -23.94 -7.98
N SER A 120 -6.13 -24.62 -7.10
CA SER A 120 -6.59 -25.02 -5.77
C SER A 120 -5.80 -24.26 -4.73
N VAL A 121 -6.49 -23.65 -3.77
CA VAL A 121 -5.89 -22.92 -2.65
C VAL A 121 -6.39 -23.53 -1.35
N THR A 122 -5.49 -23.89 -0.46
CA THR A 122 -5.81 -24.29 0.90
C THR A 122 -5.76 -23.05 1.79
N LEU A 123 -6.92 -22.66 2.30
CA LEU A 123 -7.08 -21.55 3.23
C LEU A 123 -7.18 -22.08 4.66
N ARG A 124 -6.60 -21.36 5.61
CA ARG A 124 -6.73 -21.64 7.05
C ARG A 124 -7.24 -20.42 7.78
N ASP A 125 -8.27 -20.61 8.57
CA ASP A 125 -8.72 -19.64 9.57
C ASP A 125 -7.74 -19.64 10.75
N ILE A 126 -7.20 -18.47 11.08
CA ILE A 126 -6.17 -18.30 12.11
C ILE A 126 -6.73 -18.56 13.52
N GLN A 127 -7.99 -18.19 13.76
CA GLN A 127 -8.60 -18.29 15.09
C GLN A 127 -9.07 -19.70 15.39
N THR A 128 -9.74 -20.33 14.44
CA THR A 128 -10.33 -21.68 14.64
C THR A 128 -9.36 -22.79 14.24
N GLY A 129 -8.35 -22.49 13.41
CA GLY A 129 -7.44 -23.47 12.84
C GLY A 129 -8.07 -24.34 11.75
N THR A 130 -9.34 -24.11 11.39
CA THR A 130 -10.02 -24.91 10.36
C THR A 130 -9.46 -24.59 8.98
N THR A 131 -9.31 -25.63 8.16
CA THR A 131 -8.85 -25.50 6.79
C THR A 131 -9.98 -25.76 5.80
N GLU A 132 -9.94 -25.04 4.69
CA GLU A 132 -10.82 -25.30 3.55
C GLU A 132 -10.03 -25.27 2.24
N ASN A 133 -10.56 -25.95 1.23
CA ASN A 133 -9.96 -25.97 -0.11
C ASN A 133 -10.87 -25.25 -1.09
N VAL A 134 -10.36 -24.15 -1.65
CA VAL A 134 -11.06 -23.32 -2.64
C VAL A 134 -10.50 -23.60 -4.03
N ARG A 135 -11.38 -23.87 -5.00
CA ARG A 135 -11.00 -24.00 -6.41
C ARG A 135 -11.36 -22.74 -7.17
N ALA A 136 -10.39 -22.17 -7.89
CA ALA A 136 -10.53 -20.95 -8.65
C ALA A 136 -10.02 -21.10 -10.10
N LYS A 137 -10.50 -20.22 -10.98
CA LYS A 137 -9.91 -20.08 -12.33
C LYS A 137 -8.59 -19.33 -12.29
N TYR A 138 -8.48 -18.37 -11.39
CA TYR A 138 -7.34 -17.50 -11.23
C TYR A 138 -7.10 -17.24 -9.74
N LEU A 139 -5.84 -16.98 -9.40
CA LEU A 139 -5.43 -16.47 -8.10
C LEU A 139 -4.61 -15.21 -8.33
N VAL A 140 -4.88 -14.18 -7.52
CA VAL A 140 -4.10 -12.94 -7.51
C VAL A 140 -3.44 -12.82 -6.15
N GLY A 141 -2.10 -12.90 -6.12
CA GLY A 141 -1.31 -12.64 -4.92
C GLY A 141 -1.14 -11.14 -4.71
N ALA A 142 -1.80 -10.59 -3.68
CA ALA A 142 -1.68 -9.19 -3.28
C ALA A 142 -1.23 -9.07 -1.80
N ASP A 143 -0.42 -10.02 -1.35
CA ASP A 143 0.00 -10.28 0.04
C ASP A 143 1.34 -9.62 0.43
N GLY A 144 1.75 -8.58 -0.31
CA GLY A 144 2.84 -7.67 0.06
C GLY A 144 4.27 -8.18 -0.19
N ALA A 145 5.26 -7.48 0.37
CA ALA A 145 6.68 -7.74 0.08
C ALA A 145 7.17 -9.13 0.54
N ALA A 146 6.57 -9.67 1.61
CA ALA A 146 6.82 -11.03 2.11
C ALA A 146 5.78 -12.04 1.60
N SER A 147 5.31 -11.87 0.36
CA SER A 147 4.26 -12.67 -0.27
C SER A 147 4.51 -14.18 -0.13
N ALA A 148 3.62 -14.84 0.62
CA ALA A 148 3.57 -16.30 0.73
C ALA A 148 3.11 -16.92 -0.59
N THR A 149 2.24 -16.22 -1.33
CA THR A 149 1.80 -16.61 -2.67
C THR A 149 2.99 -16.74 -3.62
N ARG A 150 3.86 -15.73 -3.66
CA ARG A 150 5.08 -15.73 -4.48
C ARG A 150 6.01 -16.88 -4.09
N GLU A 151 6.23 -17.07 -2.79
CA GLU A 151 7.08 -18.14 -2.26
C GLU A 151 6.56 -19.55 -2.63
N MET A 152 5.27 -19.83 -2.40
CA MET A 152 4.63 -21.10 -2.75
C MET A 152 4.68 -21.39 -4.26
N MET A 153 4.68 -20.35 -5.10
CA MET A 153 4.80 -20.47 -6.55
C MET A 153 6.26 -20.56 -7.04
N GLY A 154 7.24 -20.53 -6.12
CA GLY A 154 8.67 -20.61 -6.47
C GLY A 154 9.18 -19.42 -7.28
N ILE A 155 8.52 -18.26 -7.18
CA ILE A 155 8.91 -17.06 -7.93
C ILE A 155 10.02 -16.35 -7.14
N PRO A 156 11.22 -16.15 -7.72
CA PRO A 156 12.32 -15.48 -7.02
C PRO A 156 12.00 -14.01 -6.75
N PHE A 157 12.61 -13.45 -5.70
CA PHE A 157 12.50 -12.04 -5.32
C PHE A 157 13.88 -11.45 -5.14
N ASP A 158 14.51 -11.13 -6.27
CA ASP A 158 15.86 -10.59 -6.28
C ASP A 158 15.83 -9.11 -5.89
N GLY A 159 16.61 -8.75 -4.88
CA GLY A 159 16.70 -7.39 -4.37
C GLY A 159 18.01 -7.14 -3.64
N LEU A 160 18.41 -5.87 -3.61
CA LEU A 160 19.57 -5.41 -2.85
C LEU A 160 19.07 -4.58 -1.67
N THR A 161 19.56 -4.91 -0.48
CA THR A 161 19.36 -4.08 0.71
C THR A 161 20.47 -3.05 0.78
N THR A 162 20.12 -1.80 1.07
CA THR A 162 21.08 -0.71 1.27
C THR A 162 21.24 -0.42 2.75
N ASP A 163 22.42 0.00 3.20
CA ASP A 163 22.68 0.51 4.56
C ASP A 163 22.13 1.94 4.79
N CYS A 164 21.01 2.28 4.15
CA CYS A 164 20.33 3.57 4.31
C CYS A 164 19.10 3.39 5.21
N TYR A 165 19.20 3.88 6.44
CA TYR A 165 18.11 3.83 7.41
C TYR A 165 17.21 5.06 7.27
N ARG A 166 15.90 4.85 7.39
CA ARG A 166 14.90 5.91 7.38
C ARG A 166 13.92 5.66 8.51
N ALA A 167 13.63 6.71 9.29
CA ALA A 167 12.58 6.71 10.28
C ALA A 167 11.41 7.56 9.75
N ILE A 168 10.19 7.09 9.98
CA ILE A 168 8.94 7.78 9.63
C ILE A 168 8.15 7.94 10.92
N MET A 169 7.57 9.11 11.14
CA MET A 169 6.82 9.42 12.35
C MET A 169 5.61 10.28 12.01
N ASP A 170 4.44 9.80 12.42
CA ASP A 170 3.20 10.59 12.46
C ASP A 170 3.06 11.17 13.88
N CYS A 171 3.18 12.48 14.03
CA CYS A 171 2.98 13.13 15.32
C CYS A 171 2.50 14.57 15.20
N GLN A 172 2.05 15.12 16.33
CA GLN A 172 1.65 16.51 16.44
C GLN A 172 2.87 17.36 16.80
N PHE A 173 3.13 18.38 16.00
CA PHE A 173 4.25 19.29 16.21
C PHE A 173 3.78 20.68 16.61
N LYS A 174 4.55 21.34 17.47
CA LYS A 174 4.51 22.79 17.69
C LYS A 174 5.78 23.38 17.10
N THR A 175 5.65 24.21 16.08
CA THR A 175 6.79 24.78 15.36
C THR A 175 6.43 26.14 14.75
N ASP A 176 7.45 26.96 14.54
CA ASP A 176 7.40 28.20 13.75
C ASP A 176 7.91 28.00 12.32
N PHE A 177 8.20 26.75 11.90
CA PHE A 177 8.66 26.45 10.56
C PHE A 177 7.58 26.81 9.51
N PRO A 178 7.87 27.73 8.58
CA PRO A 178 6.83 28.36 7.76
C PRO A 178 6.22 27.45 6.69
N TYR A 179 6.82 26.29 6.41
CA TYR A 179 6.36 25.34 5.38
C TYR A 179 5.83 24.03 5.96
N ILE A 180 5.53 23.97 7.26
CA ILE A 180 5.13 22.73 7.95
C ILE A 180 3.91 22.03 7.34
N LEU A 181 2.99 22.79 6.74
CA LEU A 181 1.78 22.26 6.09
C LEU A 181 1.98 21.84 4.62
N GLY A 182 3.18 22.06 4.06
CA GLY A 182 3.51 21.69 2.68
C GLY A 182 4.31 20.40 2.58
N PHE A 183 4.72 20.05 1.36
CA PHE A 183 5.75 19.04 1.14
C PHE A 183 7.12 19.71 1.17
N TRP A 184 8.04 19.22 1.99
CA TRP A 184 9.35 19.85 2.15
C TRP A 184 10.45 18.83 2.42
N HIS A 185 11.65 19.21 2.02
CA HIS A 185 12.88 18.45 2.25
C HIS A 185 13.91 19.36 2.90
N VAL A 186 14.47 18.91 4.03
CA VAL A 186 15.63 19.56 4.65
C VAL A 186 16.81 18.62 4.55
N VAL A 187 17.84 19.04 3.80
CA VAL A 187 19.09 18.32 3.69
C VAL A 187 20.13 19.01 4.56
N LEU A 188 20.63 18.29 5.56
CA LEU A 188 21.73 18.72 6.40
C LEU A 188 22.98 17.94 5.99
N HIS A 189 24.08 18.64 5.76
CA HIS A 189 25.38 18.01 5.61
C HIS A 189 25.99 17.85 7.00
N GLN A 190 25.75 16.71 7.63
CA GLN A 190 26.51 16.27 8.80
C GLN A 190 26.99 14.85 8.53
N SER A 191 28.28 14.59 8.79
CA SER A 191 28.76 13.22 8.83
C SER A 191 28.09 12.53 10.03
N LEU A 192 27.67 11.27 9.88
CA LEU A 192 27.04 10.51 10.98
C LEU A 192 27.92 10.48 12.26
N LYS A 193 29.24 10.69 12.13
CA LYS A 193 30.19 10.80 13.23
C LYS A 193 29.98 12.05 14.10
N GLU A 194 29.46 13.14 13.55
CA GLU A 194 29.32 14.43 14.26
C GLU A 194 28.07 14.50 15.14
N ILE A 195 27.10 13.60 14.95
CA ILE A 195 25.80 13.61 15.64
C ILE A 195 25.72 12.64 16.81
N GLY A 196 26.82 11.94 17.14
CA GLY A 196 26.90 11.02 18.29
C GLY A 196 25.98 9.80 18.22
N ALA A 197 25.39 9.51 17.06
CA ALA A 197 24.47 8.40 16.89
C ALA A 197 25.25 7.10 16.61
N ASP A 198 25.54 6.35 17.67
CA ASP A 198 26.11 5.01 17.58
C ASP A 198 24.97 4.00 17.39
N PHE A 199 24.59 3.74 16.13
CA PHE A 199 23.65 2.68 15.81
C PHE A 199 24.40 1.35 15.85
N GLN A 200 24.45 0.71 17.01
CA GLN A 200 24.87 -0.68 17.09
C GLN A 200 23.87 -1.53 16.31
N LYS A 201 24.38 -2.34 15.37
CA LYS A 201 23.59 -3.39 14.71
C LYS A 201 23.00 -4.29 15.78
N ALA A 202 21.68 -4.36 15.84
CA ALA A 202 20.97 -5.44 16.54
C ALA A 202 21.01 -6.71 15.70
#